data_AF-A0A2V7N8I2-F1
#
_entry.id   AF-A0A2V7N8I2-F1
#
_cell.length_a   1.000
_cell.length_b   1.000
_cell.length_c   1.000
_cell.angle_alpha   90.00
_cell.angle_beta   90.00
_cell.angle_gamma   90.00
#
_symmetry.space_group_name_H-M   'P 1'
#
loop_
_entity.id
_entity.type
_entity.pdbx_description
1 polymer ?
#
loop_
_entity_poly.entity_id
_entity_poly.type
_entity_poly.pdbx_seq_one_letter_code
_entity_poly.pdbx_strand_id
1 'polypeptide(L)' 'MKRPKGIQWSAPVLIRKDGAKLAVELPAQVAADLKAGAGDVLNFTKLPDGAIEVWSVKKSGYASLKDMDKKK' A
#
# COMPACT_ATOMS: atom_id res chain seq x y z
N MET A 1 -4.36 -18.01 18.75
CA MET A 1 -5.32 -16.88 18.64
C MET A 1 -6.57 -17.36 17.91
N LYS A 2 -7.77 -16.97 18.37
CA LYS A 2 -9.02 -17.17 17.59
C LYS A 2 -9.13 -16.05 16.55
N ARG A 3 -9.49 -16.39 15.30
CA ARG A 3 -9.66 -15.40 14.21
C ARG A 3 -10.77 -14.40 14.59
N PRO A 4 -10.51 -13.08 14.60
CA PRO A 4 -11.55 -12.07 14.73
C PRO A 4 -12.67 -12.27 13.68
N LYS A 5 -13.93 -12.05 14.08
CA LYS A 5 -15.06 -12.14 13.15
C LYS A 5 -14.89 -11.08 12.04
N GLY A 6 -15.17 -11.46 10.79
CA GLY A 6 -15.16 -10.53 9.63
C GLY A 6 -13.83 -10.43 8.85
N ILE A 7 -12.74 -11.05 9.32
CA ILE A 7 -11.48 -11.07 8.55
C ILE A 7 -11.59 -12.08 7.40
N GLN A 8 -11.49 -11.59 6.16
CA GLN A 8 -11.48 -12.42 4.96
C GLN A 8 -10.16 -13.21 4.83
N TRP A 9 -9.02 -12.54 5.00
CA TRP A 9 -7.70 -13.17 5.03
C TRP A 9 -6.69 -12.29 5.78
N SER A 10 -5.55 -12.87 6.17
CA SER A 10 -4.41 -12.17 6.79
C SER A 10 -3.12 -12.86 6.33
N ALA A 11 -2.15 -12.10 5.86
CA ALA A 11 -0.87 -12.61 5.39
C ALA A 11 0.28 -11.87 6.08
N PRO A 12 1.02 -12.49 7.01
CA PRO A 12 2.22 -11.88 7.56
C PRO A 12 3.30 -11.82 6.47
N VAL A 13 4.04 -10.71 6.43
CA VAL A 13 5.13 -10.51 5.47
C VAL A 13 6.43 -10.20 6.20
N LEU A 14 7.54 -10.72 5.66
CA LEU A 14 8.87 -10.37 6.12
C LEU A 14 9.28 -9.03 5.51
N ILE A 15 9.70 -8.09 6.35
CA ILE A 15 10.31 -6.85 5.91
C ILE A 15 11.78 -7.12 5.62
N ARG A 16 12.21 -6.83 4.38
CA ARG A 16 13.62 -6.85 4.00
C ARG A 16 14.20 -5.43 3.96
N LYS A 17 15.51 -5.34 4.17
CA LYS A 17 16.25 -4.11 3.93
C LYS A 17 16.63 -4.01 2.46
N ASP A 18 16.40 -2.85 1.87
CA ASP A 18 16.78 -2.52 0.49
C ASP A 18 17.48 -1.16 0.47
N GLY A 19 18.81 -1.18 0.58
CA GLY A 19 19.63 0.01 0.80
C GLY A 19 19.24 0.75 2.08
N ALA A 20 18.86 2.03 1.94
CA ALA A 20 18.37 2.87 3.04
C ALA A 20 16.86 2.71 3.31
N LYS A 21 16.15 1.89 2.53
CA LYS A 21 14.71 1.70 2.60
C LYS A 21 14.36 0.31 3.13
N LEU A 22 13.09 0.16 3.49
CA LEU A 22 12.49 -1.13 3.79
C LEU A 22 11.59 -1.52 2.62
N ALA A 23 11.60 -2.81 2.28
CA ALA A 23 10.76 -3.37 1.23
C ALA A 23 10.06 -4.63 1.73
N VAL A 24 8.88 -4.89 1.20
CA VAL A 24 8.13 -6.13 1.38
C VAL A 24 7.79 -6.68 0.01
N GLU A 25 7.77 -8.00 -0.12
CA GLU A 25 7.06 -8.64 -1.21
C GLU A 25 5.56 -8.51 -0.98
N LEU A 26 4.82 -8.09 -2.01
CA LEU A 26 3.37 -8.15 -1.97
C LEU A 26 2.94 -9.62 -2.07
N PRO A 27 2.20 -10.15 -1.09
CA PRO A 27 1.53 -11.44 -1.23
C PRO A 27 0.64 -11.45 -2.47
N ALA A 28 0.55 -12.59 -3.15
CA ALA A 28 -0.25 -12.72 -4.38
C ALA A 28 -1.71 -12.24 -4.18
N GLN A 29 -2.31 -12.55 -3.03
CA GLN A 29 -3.66 -12.10 -2.69
C GLN A 29 -3.76 -10.57 -2.57
N VAL A 30 -2.77 -9.92 -1.95
CA VAL A 30 -2.71 -8.45 -1.84
C VAL A 30 -2.62 -7.82 -3.22
N ALA A 31 -1.74 -8.35 -4.08
CA ALA A 31 -1.59 -7.86 -5.45
C ALA A 31 -2.89 -8.01 -6.26
N ALA A 32 -3.60 -9.14 -6.11
CA ALA A 32 -4.89 -9.37 -6.75
C ALA A 32 -5.98 -8.41 -6.26
N ASP A 33 -6.12 -8.23 -4.93
CA ASP A 33 -7.15 -7.36 -4.34
C ASP A 33 -6.89 -5.88 -4.68
N LEU A 34 -5.61 -5.46 -4.70
CA LEU A 34 -5.20 -4.12 -5.13
C LEU A 34 -5.22 -3.94 -6.66
N LYS A 35 -5.38 -5.02 -7.43
CA LYS A 35 -5.20 -5.06 -8.89
C LYS A 35 -3.88 -4.40 -9.33
N ALA A 36 -2.81 -4.68 -8.59
CA ALA A 36 -1.50 -4.09 -8.78
C ALA A 36 -0.57 -5.03 -9.54
N GLY A 37 0.14 -4.50 -10.52
CA GLY A 37 1.14 -5.20 -11.30
C GLY A 37 2.47 -4.45 -11.38
N ALA A 38 3.41 -5.02 -12.14
CA ALA A 38 4.69 -4.37 -12.40
C ALA A 38 4.50 -3.02 -13.11
N GLY A 39 5.09 -1.96 -12.56
CA GLY A 39 4.99 -0.60 -13.10
C GLY A 39 3.82 0.23 -12.57
N ASP A 40 2.93 -0.37 -11.77
CA ASP A 40 1.97 0.37 -10.94
C ASP A 40 2.65 0.96 -9.71
N VAL A 41 1.98 1.91 -9.08
CA VAL A 41 2.46 2.57 -7.86
C VAL A 41 1.46 2.33 -6.75
N LEU A 42 1.98 2.04 -5.55
CA LEU A 42 1.17 1.99 -4.33
C LEU A 42 1.29 3.32 -3.61
N ASN A 43 0.15 3.87 -3.22
CA ASN A 43 0.08 5.03 -2.36
C ASN A 43 -0.18 4.59 -0.92
N PHE A 44 0.56 5.16 0.02
CA PHE A 44 0.40 4.95 1.45
C PHE A 44 -0.14 6.23 2.06
N THR A 45 -1.29 6.16 2.73
CA THR A 45 -1.90 7.33 3.36
C THR A 45 -2.08 7.07 4.83
N LYS A 46 -1.59 8.01 5.63
CA LYS A 46 -1.87 8.06 7.07
C LYS A 46 -3.20 8.79 7.29
N LEU A 47 -4.16 8.10 7.89
CA LEU A 47 -5.45 8.66 8.27
C LEU A 47 -5.35 9.40 9.64
N PRO A 48 -6.32 10.26 9.99
CA PRO A 48 -6.33 11.00 11.25
C PRO A 48 -6.31 10.12 12.51
N ASP A 49 -6.85 8.91 12.42
CA ASP A 49 -6.83 7.90 13.49
C ASP A 49 -5.48 7.19 13.64
N GLY A 50 -4.51 7.52 12.78
CA GLY A 50 -3.18 6.93 12.75
C GLY A 50 -3.05 5.66 11.92
N ALA A 51 -4.14 5.13 11.35
CA ALA A 51 -4.10 4.00 10.44
C ALA A 51 -3.32 4.36 9.16
N ILE A 52 -2.67 3.37 8.56
CA ILE A 52 -2.06 3.49 7.23
C ILE A 52 -2.87 2.65 6.27
N GLU A 53 -3.47 3.31 5.30
CA GLU A 53 -4.12 2.65 4.18
C GLU A 53 -3.19 2.59 2.98
N VAL A 54 -3.30 1.50 2.22
CA VAL A 54 -2.53 1.27 1.00
C VAL A 54 -3.50 1.02 -0.14
N TRP A 55 -3.32 1.73 -1.25
CA TRP A 55 -4.10 1.51 -2.46
C TRP A 55 -3.24 1.65 -3.71
N SER A 56 -3.65 0.97 -4.78
CA SER A 56 -3.01 1.09 -6.09
C SER A 56 -3.46 2.38 -6.77
N VAL A 57 -2.51 3.12 -7.37
CA VAL A 57 -2.79 4.23 -8.28
C VAL A 57 -2.26 3.87 -9.67
N LYS A 58 -3.14 3.96 -10.68
CA LYS A 58 -2.71 3.90 -12.08
C LYS A 58 -1.84 5.13 -12.34
N LYS A 59 -0.54 4.94 -12.60
CA LYS A 59 0.48 5.97 -12.93
C LYS A 59 -0.06 7.41 -12.85
N SER A 60 -0.07 7.95 -11.63
CA SER A 60 -0.68 9.25 -11.33
C SER A 60 0.33 10.37 -11.55
N GLY A 61 -0.10 11.46 -12.20
CA GLY A 61 0.69 12.66 -12.45
C GLY A 61 0.93 13.54 -11.21
N TYR A 62 1.19 12.94 -10.04
CA TYR A 62 1.70 13.59 -8.84
C TYR A 62 2.46 12.58 -7.96
N ALA A 63 3.55 13.03 -7.32
CA ALA A 63 4.40 12.21 -6.46
C ALA A 63 4.15 12.46 -4.96
N SER A 64 3.37 13.49 -4.62
CA SER A 64 3.03 13.89 -3.26
C SER A 64 1.72 14.67 -3.20
N LEU A 65 1.12 14.80 -2.01
CA LEU A 65 -0.04 15.68 -1.78
C LEU A 65 0.25 17.12 -2.22
N LYS A 66 1.49 17.60 -2.08
CA LYS A 66 1.90 18.93 -2.55
C LYS A 66 1.77 19.10 -4.06
N ASP A 67 1.94 18.05 -4.86
CA ASP A 67 1.73 18.17 -6.30
C ASP A 67 0.24 18.06 -6.69
N MET A 68 -0.62 17.59 -5.78
CA MET A 68 -2.08 17.71 -5.93
C MET A 68 -2.54 19.15 -5.67
N ASP A 69 -1.98 19.82 -4.66
CA ASP A 69 -2.36 21.19 -4.31
C ASP A 69 -2.01 22.21 -5.42
N LYS A 70 -1.02 21.92 -6.26
CA LYS A 70 -0.60 22.75 -7.41
C LYS A 70 -1.50 22.61 -8.65
N LYS A 71 -2.47 21.68 -8.64
CA LYS A 71 -3.42 21.46 -9.75
C LYS A 71 -4.78 22.12 -9.54
N LYS A 72 -4.92 23.00 -8.54
CA LYS A 72 -6.07 23.89 -8.35
C LYS A 72 -5.75 25.29 -8.89
#